data_AF-A0A962RCE8-F1
#
_entry.id   AF-A0A962RCE8-F1
#
_cell.length_a   1.000
_cell.length_b   1.000
_cell.length_c   1.000
_cell.angle_alpha   90.00
_cell.angle_beta   90.00
_cell.angle_gamma   90.00
#
_symmetry.space_group_name_H-M   'P 1'
#
loop_
_entity.id
_entity.type
_entity.pdbx_description
1 polymer ?
#
loop_
_entity_poly.entity_id
_entity_poly.type
_entity_poly.pdbx_seq_one_letter_code
_entity_poly.pdbx_strand_id
1 'polypeptide(L)'
;EINEAMKIACVRAIADLAMAESSELVAKAYGKTPARFGPEYLIPKPFDPRLIVEIAPAVARAAMESGAATRPIDDLRAYKQSLNEFVYRSGLVMKPVIDRARQTPKRIVFAEGEDRRVLRAAQTAIDDGLARPILVGRAHVIRDRIRELGLRMTPDQDVEVCNILRDSRYSEYWRLYHRIMGRNGVTHDIAKKVARSENTVVSALMLRRGEADAMICGSVGHYSSHLEHISHIIGKAPGVLTFSALTALILPSGPLFICDTHVTEVPSAEDLAEMAILAAREVESFGLTPKIALVSRSNFGSNVSESSLRMREAVRLLHQRVPELEVDGEMQADAALNQNIRDENLDSSRLKGSANLLIMPSVDAANIAHNLLKILGGGVSIGPMLLGAARAAHVVSQSTTVRGLVNMIAVASSQSREETGEMQD
;
A
#
# COMPACT_ATOMS: atom_id res chain seq x y z
N GLU A 1 -0.62 -28.77 9.03
CA GLU A 1 -0.99 -28.48 10.44
C GLU A 1 0.26 -27.97 11.18
N ILE A 2 0.15 -27.10 12.18
CA ILE A 2 1.32 -26.61 12.94
C ILE A 2 1.48 -27.49 14.18
N ASN A 3 2.60 -28.21 14.29
CA ASN A 3 2.87 -29.10 15.43
C ASN A 3 3.84 -28.47 16.47
N GLU A 4 4.03 -29.15 17.59
CA GLU A 4 4.87 -28.66 18.69
C GLU A 4 6.35 -28.53 18.30
N ALA A 5 6.88 -29.41 17.45
CA ALA A 5 8.26 -29.32 16.97
C ALA A 5 8.50 -27.99 16.22
N MET A 6 7.56 -27.60 15.36
CA MET A 6 7.59 -26.32 14.65
C MET A 6 7.54 -25.12 15.59
N LYS A 7 6.71 -25.16 16.64
CA LYS A 7 6.61 -24.07 17.63
C LYS A 7 7.91 -23.92 18.42
N ILE A 8 8.50 -25.03 18.89
CA ILE A 8 9.77 -25.02 19.62
C ILE A 8 10.90 -24.48 18.74
N ALA A 9 10.97 -24.90 17.47
CA ALA A 9 11.96 -24.40 16.52
C ALA A 9 11.83 -22.89 16.29
N CYS A 10 10.61 -22.38 16.19
CA CYS A 10 10.33 -20.94 16.09
C CYS A 10 10.84 -20.17 17.31
N VAL A 11 10.49 -20.62 18.52
CA VAL A 11 10.91 -19.96 19.78
C VAL A 11 12.43 -19.95 19.93
N ARG A 12 13.10 -21.08 19.63
CA ARG A 12 14.56 -21.17 19.68
C ARG A 12 15.21 -20.22 18.68
N ALA A 13 14.74 -20.20 17.43
CA ALA A 13 15.27 -19.30 16.40
C ALA A 13 15.08 -17.82 16.76
N ILE A 14 13.96 -17.44 17.37
CA ILE A 14 13.73 -16.08 17.88
C ILE A 14 14.73 -15.73 18.99
N ALA A 15 14.91 -16.64 19.95
CA ALA A 15 15.83 -16.43 21.07
C ALA A 15 17.29 -16.30 20.59
N ASP A 16 17.73 -17.22 19.73
CA ASP A 16 19.06 -17.21 19.14
C ASP A 16 19.31 -15.91 18.37
N LEU A 17 18.32 -15.45 17.61
CA LEU A 17 18.41 -14.20 16.87
C LEU A 17 18.45 -12.95 17.78
N ALA A 18 17.74 -12.98 18.91
CA ALA A 18 17.78 -11.89 19.90
C ALA A 18 19.15 -11.78 20.56
N MET A 19 19.79 -12.93 20.83
CA MET A 19 21.10 -13.03 21.47
C MET A 19 22.28 -12.87 20.49
N ALA A 20 22.05 -13.07 19.19
CA ALA A 20 23.08 -12.92 18.17
C ALA A 20 23.61 -11.48 18.11
N GLU A 21 24.94 -11.34 17.95
CA GLU A 21 25.57 -10.04 17.79
C GLU A 21 24.92 -9.25 16.65
N SER A 22 24.67 -7.97 16.91
CA SER A 22 24.12 -7.05 15.94
C SER A 22 25.07 -6.92 14.74
N SER A 23 24.66 -7.39 13.56
CA SER A 23 25.40 -7.17 12.32
C SER A 23 25.46 -5.67 11.97
N GLU A 24 26.57 -5.19 11.41
CA GLU A 24 26.70 -3.83 10.86
C GLU A 24 25.56 -3.46 9.88
N LEU A 25 24.95 -4.47 9.25
CA LEU A 25 23.79 -4.35 8.36
C LEU A 25 22.52 -3.91 9.09
N VAL A 26 22.30 -4.36 10.34
CA VAL A 26 21.18 -3.93 11.19
C VAL A 26 21.37 -2.49 11.64
N ALA A 27 22.61 -2.09 11.95
CA ALA A 27 22.95 -0.71 12.28
C ALA A 27 22.71 0.24 11.10
N LYS A 28 23.07 -0.14 9.86
CA LYS A 28 22.74 0.62 8.64
C LYS A 28 21.25 0.64 8.30
N ALA A 29 20.51 -0.44 8.57
CA ALA A 29 19.07 -0.51 8.32
C ALA A 29 18.24 0.32 9.32
N TYR A 30 18.70 0.53 10.56
CA TYR A 30 17.92 1.20 11.61
C TYR A 30 18.51 2.50 12.16
N GLY A 31 19.68 2.94 11.69
CA GLY A 31 20.23 4.29 11.96
C GLY A 31 20.50 4.62 13.44
N LYS A 32 20.43 3.63 14.33
CA LYS A 32 20.71 3.77 15.77
C LYS A 32 21.70 2.70 16.23
N THR A 33 22.34 2.98 17.36
CA THR A 33 23.32 2.13 18.05
C THR A 33 22.90 0.66 18.02
N PRO A 34 23.81 -0.28 17.72
CA PRO A 34 23.49 -1.70 17.65
C PRO A 34 22.70 -2.15 18.89
N ALA A 35 21.46 -2.61 18.68
CA ALA A 35 20.63 -3.13 19.75
C ALA A 35 21.25 -4.44 20.25
N ARG A 36 21.73 -4.43 21.49
CA ARG A 36 22.28 -5.60 22.18
C ARG A 36 21.19 -6.23 23.02
N PHE A 37 21.19 -7.56 23.10
CA PHE A 37 20.31 -8.30 24.00
C PHE A 37 20.39 -7.73 25.41
N GLY A 38 19.24 -7.40 25.99
CA GLY A 38 19.17 -6.75 27.29
C GLY A 38 17.73 -6.37 27.67
N PRO A 39 17.55 -5.68 28.81
CA PRO A 39 16.21 -5.34 29.33
C PRO A 39 15.33 -4.60 28.32
N GLU A 40 15.95 -3.77 27.47
CA GLU A 40 15.28 -2.96 26.44
C GLU A 40 15.23 -3.64 25.05
N TYR A 41 15.80 -4.84 24.90
CA TYR A 41 15.85 -5.59 23.64
C TYR A 41 15.88 -7.11 23.92
N LEU A 42 14.70 -7.67 24.20
CA LEU A 42 14.52 -9.10 24.52
C LEU A 42 14.08 -9.94 23.31
N ILE A 43 13.41 -9.33 22.33
CA ILE A 43 12.88 -10.00 21.14
C ILE A 43 13.27 -9.13 19.93
N PRO A 44 13.67 -9.74 18.79
CA PRO A 44 14.05 -8.97 17.60
C PRO A 44 12.87 -8.14 17.09
N LYS A 45 13.16 -6.96 16.51
CA LYS A 45 12.11 -6.08 15.98
C LYS A 45 11.41 -6.71 14.77
N PRO A 46 10.11 -6.47 14.55
CA PRO A 46 9.30 -7.15 13.51
C PRO A 46 9.83 -7.03 12.07
N PHE A 47 10.56 -5.96 11.78
CA PHE A 47 11.17 -5.71 10.47
C PHE A 47 12.66 -6.07 10.43
N ASP A 48 13.21 -6.71 11.46
CA ASP A 48 14.58 -7.20 11.42
C ASP A 48 14.68 -8.18 10.23
N PRO A 49 15.51 -7.85 9.22
CA PRO A 49 15.54 -8.64 8.01
C PRO A 49 15.95 -10.10 8.25
N ARG A 50 16.61 -10.37 9.38
CA ARG A 50 17.04 -11.71 9.80
C ARG A 50 15.89 -12.58 10.28
N LEU A 51 14.74 -12.02 10.69
CA LEU A 51 13.62 -12.80 11.23
C LEU A 51 13.15 -13.89 10.26
N ILE A 52 12.87 -13.54 9.01
CA ILE A 52 12.43 -14.55 8.03
C ILE A 52 13.55 -15.53 7.71
N VAL A 53 14.80 -15.04 7.69
CA VAL A 53 15.98 -15.77 7.21
C VAL A 53 16.41 -16.82 8.23
N GLU A 54 16.18 -16.58 9.51
CA GLU A 54 16.51 -17.52 10.58
C GLU A 54 15.31 -18.38 10.99
N ILE A 55 14.13 -17.78 11.15
CA ILE A 55 12.95 -18.50 11.68
C ILE A 55 12.35 -19.43 10.63
N ALA A 56 12.15 -18.96 9.39
CA ALA A 56 11.44 -19.76 8.40
C ALA A 56 12.21 -21.05 8.04
N PRO A 57 13.54 -21.06 7.85
CA PRO A 57 14.29 -22.30 7.66
C PRO A 57 14.29 -23.21 8.89
N ALA A 58 14.34 -22.66 10.11
CA ALA A 58 14.29 -23.46 11.34
C ALA A 58 12.94 -24.17 11.48
N VAL A 59 11.84 -23.47 11.23
CA VAL A 59 10.49 -24.03 11.26
C VAL A 59 10.27 -25.02 10.12
N ALA A 60 10.76 -24.72 8.90
CA ALA A 60 10.65 -25.63 7.76
C ALA A 60 11.41 -26.94 8.00
N ARG A 61 12.62 -26.86 8.56
CA ARG A 61 13.39 -28.04 8.99
C ARG A 61 12.63 -28.87 10.02
N ALA A 62 12.12 -28.24 11.07
CA ALA A 62 11.35 -28.95 12.09
C ALA A 62 10.07 -29.58 11.53
N ALA A 63 9.41 -28.94 10.57
CA ALA A 63 8.27 -29.51 9.85
C ALA A 63 8.66 -30.75 9.03
N MET A 64 9.83 -30.74 8.38
CA MET A 64 10.36 -31.91 7.64
C MET A 64 10.72 -33.06 8.59
N GLU A 65 11.45 -32.78 9.67
CA GLU A 65 11.91 -33.76 10.65
C GLU A 65 10.76 -34.44 11.39
N SER A 66 9.69 -33.69 11.67
CA SER A 66 8.49 -34.21 12.34
C SER A 66 7.47 -34.86 11.39
N GLY A 67 7.75 -34.92 10.08
CA GLY A 67 6.85 -35.49 9.07
C GLY A 67 5.61 -34.64 8.76
N ALA A 68 5.54 -33.41 9.25
CA ALA A 68 4.40 -32.51 8.99
C ALA A 68 4.49 -31.78 7.63
N ALA A 69 5.67 -31.75 7.00
CA ALA A 69 5.88 -31.10 5.72
C ALA A 69 5.27 -31.89 4.55
N THR A 70 4.23 -31.34 3.93
CA THR A 70 3.62 -31.88 2.69
C THR A 70 4.44 -31.55 1.44
N ARG A 71 5.35 -30.58 1.54
CA ARG A 71 6.29 -30.18 0.50
C ARG A 71 7.68 -29.98 1.13
N PRO A 72 8.49 -31.04 1.23
CA PRO A 72 9.86 -30.96 1.76
C PRO A 72 10.73 -30.00 0.93
N ILE A 73 11.76 -29.44 1.57
CA ILE A 73 12.71 -28.52 0.94
C ILE A 73 14.05 -29.25 0.81
N ASP A 74 14.44 -29.58 -0.42
CA ASP A 74 15.65 -30.37 -0.68
C ASP A 74 16.95 -29.62 -0.33
N ASP A 75 16.99 -28.30 -0.61
CA ASP A 75 18.12 -27.44 -0.30
C ASP A 75 17.70 -26.27 0.61
N LEU A 76 17.86 -26.47 1.93
CA LEU A 76 17.60 -25.45 2.93
C LEU A 76 18.54 -24.24 2.82
N ARG A 77 19.72 -24.38 2.20
CA ARG A 77 20.66 -23.28 1.99
C ARG A 77 20.17 -22.37 0.88
N ALA A 78 19.76 -22.94 -0.26
CA ALA A 78 19.12 -22.20 -1.35
C ALA A 78 17.80 -21.55 -0.89
N TYR A 79 17.01 -22.25 -0.07
CA TYR A 79 15.81 -21.68 0.52
C TYR A 79 16.12 -20.47 1.41
N LYS A 80 17.10 -20.58 2.32
CA LYS A 80 17.55 -19.47 3.16
C LYS A 80 18.06 -18.29 2.32
N GLN A 81 18.77 -18.54 1.23
CA GLN A 81 19.21 -17.51 0.29
C GLN A 81 18.03 -16.78 -0.38
N SER A 82 17.02 -17.52 -0.85
CA SER A 82 15.80 -16.93 -1.45
C SER A 82 15.04 -16.02 -0.48
N LEU A 83 14.98 -16.42 0.81
CA LEU A 83 14.35 -15.62 1.87
C LEU A 83 15.15 -14.35 2.18
N ASN A 84 16.47 -14.43 2.16
CA ASN A 84 17.35 -13.30 2.41
C ASN A 84 17.20 -12.24 1.31
N GLU A 85 17.12 -12.66 0.05
CA GLU A 85 16.83 -11.78 -1.08
C GLU A 85 15.44 -11.11 -0.97
N PHE A 86 14.43 -11.87 -0.54
CA PHE A 86 13.05 -11.39 -0.41
C PHE A 86 12.85 -10.31 0.66
N VAL A 87 13.43 -10.49 1.85
CA VAL A 87 13.27 -9.53 2.95
C VAL A 87 14.18 -8.33 2.85
N TYR A 88 15.39 -8.50 2.31
CA TYR A 88 16.30 -7.37 2.08
C TYR A 88 15.70 -6.37 1.08
N ARG A 89 15.11 -6.82 -0.03
CA ARG A 89 14.58 -5.94 -1.09
C ARG A 89 13.33 -5.18 -0.65
N SER A 90 12.39 -5.85 0.01
CA SER A 90 11.16 -5.21 0.51
C SER A 90 11.39 -4.24 1.67
N GLY A 91 12.33 -4.57 2.56
CA GLY A 91 12.74 -3.66 3.64
C GLY A 91 13.42 -2.39 3.12
N LEU A 92 14.24 -2.49 2.08
CA LEU A 92 14.93 -1.33 1.49
C LEU A 92 13.99 -0.35 0.78
N VAL A 93 13.03 -0.85 -0.01
CA VAL A 93 12.07 0.01 -0.73
C VAL A 93 11.14 0.75 0.25
N MET A 94 10.70 0.08 1.32
CA MET A 94 9.80 0.68 2.32
C MET A 94 10.51 1.54 3.35
N LYS A 95 11.84 1.44 3.48
CA LYS A 95 12.58 2.12 4.54
C LYS A 95 12.36 3.64 4.56
N PRO A 96 12.49 4.38 3.44
CA PRO A 96 12.25 5.82 3.45
C PRO A 96 10.84 6.20 3.91
N VAL A 97 9.84 5.40 3.52
CA VAL A 97 8.43 5.58 3.88
C VAL A 97 8.21 5.34 5.38
N ILE A 98 8.75 4.24 5.90
CA ILE A 98 8.66 3.86 7.32
C ILE A 98 9.37 4.89 8.21
N ASP A 99 10.56 5.34 7.81
CA ASP A 99 11.33 6.31 8.57
C ASP A 99 10.57 7.65 8.70
N ARG A 100 9.93 8.11 7.61
CA ARG A 100 9.02 9.27 7.62
C ARG A 100 7.79 9.05 8.51
N ALA A 101 7.13 7.91 8.37
CA ALA A 101 5.96 7.57 9.18
C ALA A 101 6.27 7.61 10.69
N ARG A 102 7.44 7.12 11.10
CA ARG A 102 7.89 7.13 12.51
C ARG A 102 8.23 8.51 13.05
N GLN A 103 8.71 9.42 12.20
CA GLN A 103 9.05 10.77 12.62
C GLN A 103 7.81 11.56 13.04
N THR A 104 6.70 11.39 12.30
CA THR A 104 5.44 12.08 12.59
C THR A 104 4.24 11.13 12.47
N PRO A 105 4.03 10.22 13.44
CA PRO A 105 2.96 9.21 13.36
C PRO A 105 1.58 9.87 13.26
N LYS A 106 0.88 9.63 12.15
CA LYS A 106 -0.42 10.25 11.84
C LYS A 106 -1.59 9.47 12.44
N ARG A 107 -2.73 10.14 12.64
CA ARG A 107 -3.99 9.49 13.01
C ARG A 107 -4.61 8.86 11.77
N ILE A 108 -4.70 7.53 11.75
CA ILE A 108 -5.21 6.78 10.59
C ILE A 108 -6.51 6.10 10.96
N VAL A 109 -7.60 6.45 10.27
CA VAL A 109 -8.90 5.83 10.45
C VAL A 109 -9.06 4.60 9.55
N PHE A 110 -9.50 3.49 10.11
CA PHE A 110 -9.82 2.26 9.42
C PHE A 110 -11.33 2.05 9.37
N ALA A 111 -11.90 2.00 8.17
CA ALA A 111 -13.34 1.79 7.99
C ALA A 111 -13.76 0.37 8.44
N GLU A 112 -12.96 -0.65 8.17
CA GLU A 112 -13.24 -2.01 8.61
C GLU A 112 -12.52 -2.34 9.93
N GLY A 113 -12.75 -1.55 10.97
CA GLY A 113 -12.10 -1.71 12.27
C GLY A 113 -12.38 -3.05 12.95
N GLU A 114 -13.41 -3.79 12.51
CA GLU A 114 -13.68 -5.14 12.98
C GLU A 114 -12.79 -6.21 12.30
N ASP A 115 -12.25 -5.98 11.09
CA ASP A 115 -11.53 -7.00 10.32
C ASP A 115 -10.27 -7.50 11.06
N ARG A 116 -10.10 -8.83 11.14
CA ARG A 116 -9.01 -9.46 11.91
C ARG A 116 -7.62 -9.07 11.37
N ARG A 117 -7.49 -8.79 10.08
CA ARG A 117 -6.22 -8.36 9.47
C ARG A 117 -5.96 -6.89 9.77
N VAL A 118 -7.00 -6.04 9.73
CA VAL A 118 -6.91 -4.64 10.16
C VAL A 118 -6.48 -4.55 11.62
N LEU A 119 -7.08 -5.33 12.52
CA LEU A 119 -6.70 -5.36 13.93
C LEU A 119 -5.23 -5.80 14.14
N ARG A 120 -4.77 -6.82 13.41
CA ARG A 120 -3.35 -7.23 13.46
C ARG A 120 -2.41 -6.14 12.92
N ALA A 121 -2.79 -5.49 11.83
CA ALA A 121 -1.99 -4.41 11.24
C ALA A 121 -1.93 -3.18 12.16
N ALA A 122 -3.04 -2.82 12.80
CA ALA A 122 -3.11 -1.76 13.80
C ALA A 122 -2.22 -2.06 15.01
N GLN A 123 -2.16 -3.33 15.48
CA GLN A 123 -1.24 -3.73 16.55
C GLN A 123 0.21 -3.45 16.16
N THR A 124 0.63 -3.95 15.00
CA THR A 124 1.98 -3.71 14.48
C THR A 124 2.26 -2.22 14.32
N ALA A 125 1.30 -1.44 13.81
CA ALA A 125 1.46 0.00 13.64
C ALA A 125 1.69 0.73 14.97
N ILE A 126 1.01 0.32 16.04
CA ILE A 126 1.21 0.86 17.40
C ILE A 126 2.60 0.45 17.92
N ASP A 127 2.92 -0.85 17.88
CA ASP A 127 4.19 -1.37 18.41
C ASP A 127 5.40 -0.72 17.73
N ASP A 128 5.32 -0.50 16.42
CA ASP A 128 6.40 0.04 15.60
C ASP A 128 6.40 1.57 15.51
N GLY A 129 5.43 2.25 16.17
CA GLY A 129 5.29 3.70 16.16
C GLY A 129 5.02 4.29 14.78
N LEU A 130 4.31 3.56 13.92
CA LEU A 130 4.04 3.96 12.53
C LEU A 130 2.86 4.94 12.43
N ALA A 131 1.84 4.76 13.27
CA ALA A 131 0.60 5.53 13.21
C ALA A 131 -0.15 5.47 14.55
N ARG A 132 -1.18 6.31 14.68
CA ARG A 132 -2.17 6.30 15.76
C ARG A 132 -3.51 5.81 15.18
N PRO A 133 -3.86 4.51 15.32
CA PRO A 133 -5.05 3.95 14.70
C PRO A 133 -6.35 4.50 15.29
N ILE A 134 -7.37 4.64 14.44
CA ILE A 134 -8.77 4.85 14.82
C ILE A 134 -9.59 3.74 14.14
N LEU A 135 -10.28 2.91 14.93
CA LEU A 135 -11.04 1.77 14.42
C LEU A 135 -12.53 2.10 14.39
N VAL A 136 -13.14 2.10 13.20
CA VAL A 136 -14.58 2.29 13.03
C VAL A 136 -15.30 0.94 13.03
N GLY A 137 -16.32 0.81 13.89
CA GLY A 137 -17.13 -0.40 13.96
C GLY A 137 -17.88 -0.53 15.28
N ARG A 138 -18.37 -1.74 15.58
CA ARG A 138 -19.06 -2.02 16.83
C ARG A 138 -18.03 -2.27 17.93
N ALA A 139 -18.05 -1.43 18.97
CA ALA A 139 -17.04 -1.47 20.03
C ALA A 139 -16.91 -2.83 20.75
N HIS A 140 -18.03 -3.53 20.99
CA HIS A 140 -17.98 -4.87 21.62
C HIS A 140 -17.30 -5.90 20.71
N VAL A 141 -17.62 -5.89 19.40
CA VAL A 141 -16.99 -6.80 18.42
C VAL A 141 -15.49 -6.57 18.31
N ILE A 142 -15.06 -5.30 18.27
CA ILE A 142 -13.64 -4.93 18.23
C ILE A 142 -12.93 -5.45 19.49
N ARG A 143 -13.49 -5.20 20.68
CA ARG A 143 -12.92 -5.66 21.95
C ARG A 143 -12.82 -7.17 22.04
N ASP A 144 -13.86 -7.90 21.65
CA ASP A 144 -13.86 -9.36 21.66
C ASP A 144 -12.83 -9.93 20.68
N ARG A 145 -12.73 -9.36 19.46
CA ARG A 145 -11.71 -9.79 18.48
C ARG A 145 -10.29 -9.48 18.91
N ILE A 146 -10.05 -8.34 19.58
CA ILE A 146 -8.75 -8.02 20.18
C ILE A 146 -8.35 -9.10 21.19
N ARG A 147 -9.28 -9.50 22.07
CA ARG A 147 -9.06 -10.57 23.06
C ARG A 147 -8.81 -11.93 22.39
N GLU A 148 -9.65 -12.34 21.45
CA GLU A 148 -9.52 -13.61 20.72
C GLU A 148 -8.19 -13.73 19.97
N LEU A 149 -7.71 -12.62 19.41
CA LEU A 149 -6.46 -12.57 18.66
C LEU A 149 -5.22 -12.45 19.56
N GLY A 150 -5.39 -12.28 20.88
CA GLY A 150 -4.30 -12.07 21.82
C GLY A 150 -3.52 -10.77 21.55
N LEU A 151 -4.21 -9.74 21.06
CA LEU A 151 -3.61 -8.44 20.77
C LEU A 151 -3.39 -7.66 22.08
N ARG A 152 -2.27 -6.92 22.15
CA ARG A 152 -1.84 -6.17 23.33
C ARG A 152 -2.46 -4.78 23.42
N MET A 153 -2.93 -4.24 22.30
CA MET A 153 -3.54 -2.92 22.25
C MET A 153 -4.77 -2.85 23.15
N THR A 154 -4.91 -1.74 23.85
CA THR A 154 -6.06 -1.44 24.70
C THR A 154 -6.92 -0.39 24.03
N PRO A 155 -8.18 -0.70 23.70
CA PRO A 155 -9.15 0.27 23.20
C PRO A 155 -9.27 1.49 24.12
N ASP A 156 -9.39 2.67 23.51
CA ASP A 156 -9.52 3.97 24.17
C ASP A 156 -8.26 4.43 24.94
N GLN A 157 -7.15 3.68 24.85
CA GLN A 157 -5.82 4.02 25.36
C GLN A 157 -4.77 4.04 24.26
N ASP A 158 -4.57 2.91 23.58
CA ASP A 158 -3.59 2.75 22.50
C ASP A 158 -4.21 3.00 21.11
N VAL A 159 -5.53 2.81 21.01
CA VAL A 159 -6.32 2.91 19.77
C VAL A 159 -7.68 3.53 20.06
N GLU A 160 -8.08 4.53 19.28
CA GLU A 160 -9.43 5.11 19.38
C GLU A 160 -10.45 4.15 18.75
N VAL A 161 -11.60 3.93 19.40
CA VAL A 161 -12.69 3.14 18.83
C VAL A 161 -13.90 4.04 18.55
N CYS A 162 -14.16 4.27 17.27
CA CYS A 162 -15.35 5.00 16.80
C CYS A 162 -16.56 4.05 16.73
N ASN A 163 -17.38 4.06 17.78
CA ASN A 163 -18.57 3.21 17.87
C ASN A 163 -19.74 3.75 17.05
N ILE A 164 -19.94 3.22 15.84
CA ILE A 164 -21.02 3.65 14.92
C ILE A 164 -22.44 3.57 15.51
N LEU A 165 -22.66 2.70 16.51
CA LEU A 165 -23.97 2.55 17.15
C LEU A 165 -24.24 3.63 18.20
N ARG A 166 -23.20 4.25 18.75
CA ARG A 166 -23.28 5.23 19.85
C ARG A 166 -22.17 6.28 19.73
N ASP A 167 -22.08 6.94 18.58
CA ASP A 167 -21.14 8.06 18.37
C ASP A 167 -21.83 9.38 18.74
N SER A 168 -21.21 10.19 19.60
CA SER A 168 -21.71 11.51 19.98
C SER A 168 -21.77 12.48 18.80
N ARG A 169 -20.88 12.31 17.82
CA ARG A 169 -20.78 13.10 16.58
C ARG A 169 -21.81 12.67 15.53
N TYR A 170 -22.61 11.63 15.80
CA TYR A 170 -23.61 11.09 14.86
C TYR A 170 -24.47 12.20 14.23
N SER A 171 -24.98 13.12 15.06
CA SER A 171 -25.84 14.21 14.61
C SER A 171 -25.14 15.18 13.66
N GLU A 172 -23.83 15.35 13.81
CA GLU A 172 -23.02 16.20 12.95
C GLU A 172 -22.65 15.48 11.65
N TYR A 173 -22.36 14.18 11.72
CA TYR A 173 -22.02 13.36 10.56
C TYR A 173 -23.16 13.25 9.57
N TRP A 174 -24.38 12.89 10.00
CA TRP A 174 -25.48 12.77 9.04
C TRP A 174 -25.86 14.13 8.44
N ARG A 175 -25.75 15.22 9.21
CA ARG A 175 -26.01 16.59 8.69
C ARG A 175 -24.96 17.01 7.67
N LEU A 176 -23.69 16.72 7.93
CA LEU A 176 -22.60 16.99 6.99
C LEU A 176 -22.77 16.14 5.73
N TYR A 177 -23.04 14.85 5.87
CA TYR A 177 -23.28 13.96 4.74
C TYR A 177 -24.46 14.42 3.89
N HIS A 178 -25.59 14.82 4.52
CA HIS A 178 -26.72 15.40 3.80
C HIS A 178 -26.36 16.71 3.10
N ARG A 179 -25.56 17.58 3.71
CA ARG A 179 -25.09 18.82 3.06
C ARG A 179 -24.30 18.51 1.79
N ILE A 180 -23.49 17.45 1.81
CA ILE A 180 -22.69 17.00 0.66
C ILE A 180 -23.58 16.35 -0.40
N MET A 181 -24.48 15.44 0.01
CA MET A 181 -25.22 14.54 -0.89
C MET A 181 -26.66 14.95 -1.17
N GLY A 182 -27.16 16.05 -0.61
CA GLY A 182 -28.56 16.46 -0.74
C GLY A 182 -28.96 16.73 -2.19
N ARG A 183 -28.03 17.26 -3.01
CA ARG A 183 -28.24 17.43 -4.46
C ARG A 183 -28.12 16.12 -5.25
N ASN A 184 -27.64 15.06 -4.63
CA ASN A 184 -27.58 13.71 -5.19
C ASN A 184 -28.74 12.85 -4.68
N GLY A 185 -29.84 13.48 -4.23
CA GLY A 185 -31.09 12.81 -3.84
C GLY A 185 -31.09 12.18 -2.45
N VAL A 186 -30.04 12.37 -1.64
CA VAL A 186 -29.99 11.86 -0.27
C VAL A 186 -30.91 12.70 0.61
N THR A 187 -31.94 12.08 1.19
CA THR A 187 -32.83 12.72 2.19
C THR A 187 -32.22 12.68 3.60
N HIS A 188 -32.80 13.41 4.55
CA HIS A 188 -32.39 13.35 5.97
C HIS A 188 -32.42 11.92 6.53
N ASP A 189 -33.43 11.13 6.19
CA ASP A 189 -33.57 9.76 6.73
C ASP A 189 -32.55 8.80 6.09
N ILE A 190 -32.26 8.96 4.80
CA ILE A 190 -31.17 8.23 4.15
C ILE A 190 -29.83 8.61 4.78
N ALA A 191 -29.56 9.91 4.98
CA ALA A 191 -28.32 10.37 5.61
C ALA A 191 -28.14 9.81 7.04
N LYS A 192 -29.21 9.80 7.83
CA LYS A 192 -29.24 9.21 9.17
C LYS A 192 -28.94 7.71 9.16
N LYS A 193 -29.47 6.99 8.18
CA LYS A 193 -29.22 5.55 7.99
C LYS A 193 -27.77 5.30 7.61
N VAL A 194 -27.28 5.99 6.58
CA VAL A 194 -25.90 5.85 6.07
C VAL A 194 -24.88 6.14 7.17
N ALA A 195 -25.06 7.22 7.94
CA ALA A 195 -24.16 7.56 9.05
C ALA A 195 -24.16 6.55 10.22
N ARG A 196 -25.02 5.52 10.20
CA ARG A 196 -25.05 4.40 11.17
C ARG A 196 -24.59 3.07 10.58
N SER A 197 -24.67 2.89 9.26
CA SER A 197 -24.40 1.60 8.61
C SER A 197 -23.14 1.57 7.77
N GLU A 198 -22.70 2.70 7.23
CA GLU A 198 -21.58 2.77 6.28
C GLU A 198 -20.30 3.28 6.94
N ASN A 199 -19.44 2.36 7.38
CA ASN A 199 -18.19 2.72 8.06
C ASN A 199 -17.26 3.57 7.18
N THR A 200 -17.25 3.35 5.86
CA THR A 200 -16.45 4.13 4.92
C THR A 200 -16.90 5.58 4.88
N VAL A 201 -18.22 5.81 4.91
CA VAL A 201 -18.78 7.16 4.97
C VAL A 201 -18.39 7.83 6.29
N VAL A 202 -18.54 7.15 7.42
CA VAL A 202 -18.13 7.67 8.73
C VAL A 202 -16.63 8.03 8.74
N SER A 203 -15.79 7.14 8.24
CA SER A 203 -14.34 7.35 8.15
C SER A 203 -13.96 8.53 7.25
N ALA A 204 -14.62 8.67 6.10
CA ALA A 204 -14.40 9.79 5.19
C ALA A 204 -14.87 11.13 5.81
N LEU A 205 -15.97 11.13 6.57
CA LEU A 205 -16.43 12.31 7.29
C LEU A 205 -15.44 12.72 8.40
N MET A 206 -14.87 11.76 9.14
CA MET A 206 -13.80 12.00 10.12
C MET A 206 -12.59 12.66 9.46
N LEU A 207 -12.14 12.12 8.32
CA LEU A 207 -11.02 12.67 7.57
C LEU A 207 -11.32 14.08 7.04
N ARG A 208 -12.52 14.33 6.52
CA ARG A 208 -12.96 15.65 6.04
C ARG A 208 -13.00 16.68 7.18
N ARG A 209 -13.41 16.27 8.38
CA ARG A 209 -13.50 17.13 9.57
C ARG A 209 -12.16 17.30 10.31
N GLY A 210 -11.08 16.68 9.84
CA GLY A 210 -9.76 16.79 10.44
C GLY A 210 -9.57 15.97 11.73
N GLU A 211 -10.49 15.04 11.99
CA GLU A 211 -10.46 14.13 13.14
C GLU A 211 -9.49 12.97 12.90
N ALA A 212 -9.25 12.64 11.64
CA ALA A 212 -8.15 11.78 11.18
C ALA A 212 -7.27 12.53 10.17
N ASP A 213 -6.05 12.05 10.00
CA ASP A 213 -5.07 12.60 9.06
C ASP A 213 -5.02 11.80 7.75
N ALA A 214 -5.30 10.49 7.81
CA ALA A 214 -5.50 9.63 6.66
C ALA A 214 -6.57 8.56 6.92
N MET A 215 -7.09 7.92 5.87
CA MET A 215 -8.01 6.78 5.98
C MET A 215 -7.60 5.59 5.11
N ILE A 216 -7.88 4.38 5.61
CA ILE A 216 -7.74 3.11 4.88
C ILE A 216 -9.07 2.35 4.96
N CYS A 217 -9.60 1.94 3.81
CA CYS A 217 -10.80 1.11 3.68
C CYS A 217 -10.65 0.05 2.58
N GLY A 218 -11.66 -0.78 2.34
CA GLY A 218 -11.66 -1.75 1.24
C GLY A 218 -11.10 -3.14 1.60
N SER A 219 -10.76 -3.38 2.86
CA SER A 219 -10.39 -4.73 3.30
C SER A 219 -11.59 -5.70 3.25
N VAL A 220 -12.81 -5.16 3.32
CA VAL A 220 -14.10 -5.84 3.10
C VAL A 220 -14.93 -5.01 2.12
N GLY A 221 -15.69 -5.66 1.24
CA GLY A 221 -16.55 -4.99 0.25
C GLY A 221 -15.85 -4.70 -1.08
N HIS A 222 -16.59 -4.14 -2.04
CA HIS A 222 -16.09 -3.86 -3.39
C HIS A 222 -15.32 -2.54 -3.44
N TYR A 223 -14.19 -2.51 -4.16
CA TYR A 223 -13.34 -1.33 -4.32
C TYR A 223 -14.12 -0.12 -4.84
N SER A 224 -14.97 -0.31 -5.85
CA SER A 224 -15.77 0.75 -6.48
C SER A 224 -16.73 1.42 -5.49
N SER A 225 -17.39 0.65 -4.61
CA SER A 225 -18.29 1.19 -3.60
C SER A 225 -17.55 2.09 -2.59
N HIS A 226 -16.36 1.68 -2.17
CA HIS A 226 -15.51 2.50 -1.29
C HIS A 226 -15.03 3.78 -1.97
N LEU A 227 -14.57 3.65 -3.22
CA LEU A 227 -14.12 4.78 -4.02
C LEU A 227 -15.25 5.79 -4.24
N GLU A 228 -16.48 5.34 -4.49
CA GLU A 228 -17.64 6.21 -4.67
C GLU A 228 -17.89 7.06 -3.42
N HIS A 229 -17.83 6.46 -2.22
CA HIS A 229 -17.97 7.21 -0.98
C HIS A 229 -16.84 8.24 -0.78
N ILE A 230 -15.60 7.86 -1.08
CA ILE A 230 -14.45 8.78 -1.02
C ILE A 230 -14.61 9.92 -2.04
N SER A 231 -15.02 9.61 -3.26
CA SER A 231 -15.26 10.60 -4.33
C SER A 231 -16.28 11.64 -3.90
N HIS A 232 -17.40 11.21 -3.31
CA HIS A 232 -18.45 12.11 -2.85
C HIS A 232 -18.02 12.95 -1.63
N ILE A 233 -17.33 12.35 -0.65
CA ILE A 233 -17.08 12.99 0.64
C ILE A 233 -15.73 13.70 0.69
N ILE A 234 -14.66 13.12 0.16
CA ILE A 234 -13.33 13.74 0.14
C ILE A 234 -13.15 14.54 -1.14
N GLY A 235 -13.59 14.01 -2.27
CA GLY A 235 -13.38 14.61 -3.57
C GLY A 235 -11.94 14.49 -4.07
N LYS A 236 -11.74 14.99 -5.29
CA LYS A 236 -10.43 15.06 -5.95
C LYS A 236 -9.66 16.27 -5.44
N ALA A 237 -8.33 16.15 -5.43
CA ALA A 237 -7.45 17.28 -5.13
C ALA A 237 -7.62 18.40 -6.19
N PRO A 238 -7.31 19.67 -5.84
CA PRO A 238 -7.38 20.76 -6.80
C PRO A 238 -6.55 20.46 -8.06
N GLY A 239 -7.15 20.68 -9.23
CA GLY A 239 -6.50 20.45 -10.51
C GLY A 239 -6.44 18.99 -10.98
N VAL A 240 -6.95 18.04 -10.19
CA VAL A 240 -7.01 16.62 -10.58
C VAL A 240 -8.29 16.31 -11.37
N LEU A 241 -8.14 15.73 -12.55
CA LEU A 241 -9.20 15.30 -13.45
C LEU A 241 -9.84 14.00 -12.97
N THR A 242 -9.04 12.99 -12.64
CA THR A 242 -9.52 11.66 -12.27
C THR A 242 -8.73 11.00 -11.14
N PHE A 243 -9.36 10.02 -10.49
CA PHE A 243 -8.69 9.16 -9.53
C PHE A 243 -7.90 8.06 -10.25
N SER A 244 -6.88 7.51 -9.59
CA SER A 244 -6.09 6.41 -10.15
C SER A 244 -5.60 5.48 -9.05
N ALA A 245 -5.42 4.20 -9.35
CA ALA A 245 -4.93 3.23 -8.39
C ALA A 245 -3.53 2.72 -8.79
N LEU A 246 -2.52 3.20 -8.06
CA LEU A 246 -1.14 2.76 -8.19
C LEU A 246 -0.89 1.53 -7.32
N THR A 247 -0.35 0.47 -7.90
CA THR A 247 0.08 -0.70 -7.12
C THR A 247 1.57 -0.93 -7.33
N ALA A 248 2.32 -1.04 -6.23
CA ALA A 248 3.73 -1.39 -6.28
C ALA A 248 3.91 -2.90 -6.06
N LEU A 249 4.75 -3.52 -6.88
CA LEU A 249 5.20 -4.90 -6.74
C LEU A 249 6.70 -4.90 -6.47
N ILE A 250 7.10 -5.39 -5.31
CA ILE A 250 8.52 -5.60 -5.01
C ILE A 250 8.90 -6.97 -5.54
N LEU A 251 9.51 -7.00 -6.72
CA LEU A 251 9.99 -8.19 -7.40
C LEU A 251 11.47 -8.45 -7.10
N PRO A 252 11.98 -9.66 -7.40
CA PRO A 252 13.41 -9.92 -7.33
C PRO A 252 14.24 -8.94 -8.19
N SER A 253 13.73 -8.55 -9.36
CA SER A 253 14.40 -7.59 -10.25
C SER A 253 14.38 -6.14 -9.76
N GLY A 254 13.59 -5.83 -8.73
CA GLY A 254 13.40 -4.46 -8.21
C GLY A 254 11.92 -4.11 -8.03
N PRO A 255 11.63 -2.91 -7.50
CA PRO A 255 10.26 -2.41 -7.40
C PRO A 255 9.72 -2.04 -8.79
N LEU A 256 8.51 -2.50 -9.08
CA LEU A 256 7.75 -2.16 -10.28
C LEU A 256 6.39 -1.59 -9.87
N PHE A 257 6.08 -0.39 -10.32
CA PHE A 257 4.82 0.29 -10.09
C PHE A 257 3.94 0.17 -11.33
N ILE A 258 2.66 -0.13 -11.11
CA ILE A 258 1.67 -0.34 -12.19
C ILE A 258 0.48 0.57 -11.92
N CYS A 259 0.11 1.39 -12.89
CA CYS A 259 -1.02 2.33 -12.83
C CYS A 259 -1.79 2.31 -14.15
N ASP A 260 -3.12 2.28 -14.23
CA ASP A 260 -4.13 2.26 -13.18
C ASP A 260 -4.74 0.86 -13.04
N THR A 261 -4.72 0.30 -11.83
CA THR A 261 -5.12 -1.09 -11.57
C THR A 261 -6.60 -1.27 -11.23
N HIS A 262 -7.35 -0.20 -10.92
CA HIS A 262 -8.70 -0.34 -10.32
C HIS A 262 -9.72 0.76 -10.67
N VAL A 263 -9.32 1.93 -11.20
CA VAL A 263 -10.24 3.07 -11.29
C VAL A 263 -10.81 3.30 -12.68
N THR A 264 -9.97 3.67 -13.64
CA THR A 264 -10.44 4.16 -14.94
C THR A 264 -10.35 3.07 -16.00
N GLU A 265 -11.49 2.51 -16.43
CA GLU A 265 -11.52 1.38 -17.36
C GLU A 265 -10.67 1.62 -18.62
N VAL A 266 -10.90 2.76 -19.28
CA VAL A 266 -10.20 3.19 -20.49
C VAL A 266 -9.90 4.69 -20.38
N PRO A 267 -8.74 5.09 -19.84
CA PRO A 267 -8.40 6.50 -19.61
C PRO A 267 -8.16 7.26 -20.92
N SER A 268 -8.52 8.54 -20.98
CA SER A 268 -8.16 9.45 -22.07
C SER A 268 -6.64 9.74 -22.11
N ALA A 269 -6.15 10.43 -23.14
CA ALA A 269 -4.73 10.81 -23.20
C ALA A 269 -4.37 11.81 -22.08
N GLU A 270 -5.29 12.72 -21.76
CA GLU A 270 -5.18 13.67 -20.66
C GLU A 270 -5.17 12.96 -19.30
N ASP A 271 -6.04 11.97 -19.12
CA ASP A 271 -6.07 11.14 -17.91
C ASP A 271 -4.74 10.39 -17.77
N LEU A 272 -4.26 9.72 -18.83
CA LEU A 272 -2.97 8.99 -18.80
C LEU A 272 -1.78 9.89 -18.45
N ALA A 273 -1.75 11.11 -18.99
CA ALA A 273 -0.72 12.08 -18.66
C ALA A 273 -0.81 12.52 -17.19
N GLU A 274 -2.01 12.81 -16.68
CA GLU A 274 -2.20 13.14 -15.27
C GLU A 274 -1.83 11.96 -14.34
N MET A 275 -2.27 10.75 -14.68
CA MET A 275 -1.93 9.51 -13.97
C MET A 275 -0.43 9.32 -13.84
N ALA A 276 0.32 9.54 -14.92
CA ALA A 276 1.77 9.42 -14.92
C ALA A 276 2.42 10.42 -13.96
N ILE A 277 1.94 11.66 -13.93
CA ILE A 277 2.46 12.71 -13.04
C ILE A 277 2.17 12.38 -11.57
N LEU A 278 0.92 12.00 -11.26
CA LEU A 278 0.54 11.61 -9.90
C LEU A 278 1.30 10.38 -9.42
N ALA A 279 1.45 9.38 -10.29
CA ALA A 279 2.19 8.16 -9.97
C ALA A 279 3.69 8.41 -9.82
N ALA A 280 4.27 9.31 -10.62
CA ALA A 280 5.68 9.70 -10.49
C ALA A 280 5.99 10.29 -9.10
N ARG A 281 5.14 11.21 -8.63
CA ARG A 281 5.26 11.79 -7.27
C ARG A 281 5.15 10.73 -6.19
N GLU A 282 4.25 9.76 -6.36
CA GLU A 282 4.15 8.66 -5.41
C GLU A 282 5.40 7.77 -5.45
N VAL A 283 6.01 7.49 -6.61
CA VAL A 283 7.28 6.76 -6.71
C VAL A 283 8.44 7.51 -6.01
N GLU A 284 8.51 8.83 -6.16
CA GLU A 284 9.46 9.67 -5.43
C GLU A 284 9.25 9.60 -3.92
N SER A 285 8.00 9.42 -3.48
CA SER A 285 7.63 9.15 -2.08
C SER A 285 8.24 7.84 -1.56
N PHE A 286 8.73 6.92 -2.39
CA PHE A 286 9.51 5.75 -1.98
C PHE A 286 11.03 6.00 -2.00
N GLY A 287 11.47 7.22 -2.32
CA GLY A 287 12.88 7.57 -2.48
C GLY A 287 13.48 7.04 -3.80
N LEU A 288 12.64 6.80 -4.81
CA LEU A 288 13.04 6.27 -6.12
C LEU A 288 12.86 7.34 -7.19
N THR A 289 13.79 7.43 -8.13
CA THR A 289 13.62 8.26 -9.33
C THR A 289 12.62 7.61 -10.27
N PRO A 290 11.53 8.29 -10.68
CA PRO A 290 10.52 7.72 -11.56
C PRO A 290 11.08 7.53 -12.98
N LYS A 291 10.97 6.31 -13.50
CA LYS A 291 11.32 5.92 -14.86
C LYS A 291 10.10 5.32 -15.53
N ILE A 292 9.46 6.12 -16.36
CA ILE A 292 8.07 5.92 -16.75
C ILE A 292 7.99 5.40 -18.17
N ALA A 293 7.28 4.29 -18.34
CA ALA A 293 6.90 3.79 -19.66
C ALA A 293 5.38 3.83 -19.82
N LEU A 294 4.93 4.46 -20.91
CA LEU A 294 3.55 4.36 -21.37
C LEU A 294 3.43 3.09 -22.22
N VAL A 295 2.87 2.05 -21.62
CA VAL A 295 2.86 0.70 -22.18
C VAL A 295 1.70 0.51 -23.16
N SER A 296 1.97 -0.15 -24.28
CA SER A 296 1.01 -0.50 -25.31
C SER A 296 1.38 -1.84 -25.95
N ARG A 297 0.55 -2.31 -26.88
CA ARG A 297 0.90 -3.42 -27.78
C ARG A 297 1.77 -3.00 -28.98
N SER A 298 1.99 -1.70 -29.14
CA SER A 298 2.81 -1.08 -30.19
C SER A 298 4.15 -0.64 -29.62
N ASN A 299 5.21 -0.72 -30.44
CA ASN A 299 6.50 -0.08 -30.20
C ASN A 299 6.63 1.10 -31.16
N PHE A 300 6.50 2.33 -30.65
CA PHE A 300 6.76 3.58 -31.37
C PHE A 300 6.11 3.65 -32.77
N GLY A 301 4.88 3.15 -32.89
CA GLY A 301 4.11 3.12 -34.13
C GLY A 301 4.19 1.86 -34.97
N SER A 302 4.80 0.79 -34.47
CA SER A 302 4.78 -0.52 -35.14
C SER A 302 3.36 -1.08 -35.36
N ASN A 303 2.39 -0.67 -34.54
CA ASN A 303 0.98 -1.01 -34.73
C ASN A 303 0.06 0.16 -34.37
N VAL A 304 -0.77 0.60 -35.33
CA VAL A 304 -1.71 1.71 -35.11
C VAL A 304 -3.06 1.18 -34.67
N SER A 305 -3.46 1.59 -33.48
CA SER A 305 -4.73 1.34 -32.82
C SER A 305 -5.15 2.55 -32.00
N GLU A 306 -6.42 2.63 -31.63
CA GLU A 306 -6.93 3.68 -30.73
C GLU A 306 -6.13 3.76 -29.43
N SER A 307 -5.83 2.59 -28.82
CA SER A 307 -5.01 2.52 -27.61
C SER A 307 -3.59 3.07 -27.83
N SER A 308 -2.89 2.67 -28.90
CA SER A 308 -1.53 3.17 -29.17
C SER A 308 -1.51 4.67 -29.48
N LEU A 309 -2.50 5.19 -30.19
CA LEU A 309 -2.60 6.62 -30.49
C LEU A 309 -2.82 7.43 -29.20
N ARG A 310 -3.66 6.93 -28.30
CA ARG A 310 -3.93 7.55 -27.01
C ARG A 310 -2.71 7.54 -26.09
N MET A 311 -1.96 6.44 -26.04
CA MET A 311 -0.71 6.36 -25.29
C MET A 311 0.35 7.32 -25.85
N ARG A 312 0.49 7.40 -27.18
CA ARG A 312 1.40 8.35 -27.84
C ARG A 312 1.04 9.80 -27.54
N GLU A 313 -0.24 10.12 -27.60
CA GLU A 313 -0.73 11.47 -27.30
C GLU A 313 -0.47 11.84 -25.83
N ALA A 314 -0.62 10.89 -24.91
CA ALA A 314 -0.25 11.10 -23.51
C ALA A 314 1.26 11.36 -23.34
N VAL A 315 2.14 10.67 -24.06
CA VAL A 315 3.60 10.98 -24.07
C VAL A 315 3.85 12.40 -24.57
N ARG A 316 3.19 12.81 -25.66
CA ARG A 316 3.30 14.18 -26.20
C ARG A 316 2.88 15.22 -25.15
N LEU A 317 1.76 14.99 -24.47
CA LEU A 317 1.28 15.85 -23.38
C LEU A 317 2.27 15.92 -22.22
N LEU A 318 2.86 14.78 -21.83
CA LEU A 318 3.85 14.72 -20.75
C LEU A 318 5.11 15.51 -21.07
N HIS A 319 5.66 15.35 -22.29
CA HIS A 319 6.84 16.11 -22.71
C HIS A 319 6.58 17.62 -22.78
N GLN A 320 5.33 18.04 -22.96
CA GLN A 320 4.95 19.45 -22.94
C GLN A 320 4.73 20.00 -21.53
N ARG A 321 4.09 19.22 -20.65
CA ARG A 321 3.70 19.66 -19.31
C ARG A 321 4.84 19.53 -18.29
N VAL A 322 5.64 18.47 -18.40
CA VAL A 322 6.68 18.09 -17.42
C VAL A 322 7.92 17.58 -18.18
N PRO A 323 8.63 18.46 -18.91
CA PRO A 323 9.71 18.08 -19.83
C PRO A 323 10.90 17.38 -19.16
N GLU A 324 11.08 17.58 -17.85
CA GLU A 324 12.13 16.98 -17.01
C GLU A 324 11.87 15.52 -16.63
N LEU A 325 10.63 15.04 -16.78
CA LEU A 325 10.25 13.70 -16.39
C LEU A 325 10.88 12.66 -17.33
N GLU A 326 11.54 11.63 -16.78
CA GLU A 326 12.08 10.52 -17.56
C GLU A 326 10.94 9.59 -17.99
N VAL A 327 10.29 9.96 -19.11
CA VAL A 327 9.11 9.27 -19.63
C VAL A 327 9.14 9.08 -21.14
N ASP A 328 8.69 7.92 -21.60
CA ASP A 328 8.59 7.61 -23.03
C ASP A 328 7.50 6.57 -23.36
N GLY A 329 7.22 6.39 -24.65
CA GLY A 329 6.23 5.48 -25.20
C GLY A 329 5.64 5.99 -26.53
N GLU A 330 4.63 5.34 -27.11
CA GLU A 330 4.07 4.08 -26.64
C GLU A 330 5.02 2.91 -26.92
N MET A 331 5.15 1.97 -25.98
CA MET A 331 6.04 0.81 -26.15
C MET A 331 5.49 -0.46 -25.51
N GLN A 332 5.93 -1.62 -25.97
CA GLN A 332 5.66 -2.92 -25.36
C GLN A 332 6.39 -3.07 -24.02
N ALA A 333 5.89 -3.97 -23.18
CA ALA A 333 6.41 -4.15 -21.83
C ALA A 333 7.87 -4.65 -21.79
N ASP A 334 8.29 -5.42 -22.80
CA ASP A 334 9.68 -5.86 -22.95
C ASP A 334 10.62 -4.69 -23.27
N ALA A 335 10.26 -3.80 -24.19
CA ALA A 335 11.00 -2.56 -24.46
C ALA A 335 10.98 -1.60 -23.26
N ALA A 336 9.89 -1.55 -22.49
CA ALA A 336 9.84 -0.77 -21.25
C ALA A 336 10.85 -1.29 -20.20
N LEU A 337 11.00 -2.61 -20.09
CA LEU A 337 11.81 -3.24 -19.06
C LEU A 337 13.25 -3.53 -19.49
N ASN A 338 13.55 -3.52 -20.79
CA ASN A 338 14.87 -3.82 -21.35
C ASN A 338 15.31 -2.73 -22.33
N GLN A 339 16.34 -1.99 -21.95
CA GLN A 339 16.89 -0.92 -22.78
C GLN A 339 17.40 -1.42 -24.13
N ASN A 340 18.04 -2.59 -24.21
CA ASN A 340 18.60 -3.07 -25.48
C ASN A 340 17.49 -3.30 -26.52
N ILE A 341 16.37 -3.91 -26.10
CA ILE A 341 15.19 -4.07 -26.96
C ILE A 341 14.63 -2.70 -27.36
N ARG A 342 14.61 -1.74 -26.45
CA ARG A 342 14.13 -0.39 -26.74
C ARG A 342 15.00 0.35 -27.74
N ASP A 343 16.32 0.29 -27.58
CA ASP A 343 17.29 0.97 -28.44
C ASP A 343 17.22 0.38 -29.87
N GLU A 344 17.01 -0.93 -30.03
CA GLU A 344 16.74 -1.55 -31.34
C GLU A 344 15.49 -0.99 -32.06
N ASN A 345 14.51 -0.48 -31.31
CA ASN A 345 13.30 0.12 -31.87
C ASN A 345 13.43 1.66 -32.04
N LEU A 346 14.05 2.35 -31.07
CA LEU A 346 14.19 3.81 -31.06
C LEU A 346 15.37 4.29 -30.19
N ASP A 347 16.52 4.53 -30.81
CA ASP A 347 17.73 5.06 -30.15
C ASP A 347 17.51 6.41 -29.43
N SER A 348 16.59 7.24 -29.93
CA SER A 348 16.32 8.58 -29.39
C SER A 348 15.43 8.58 -28.15
N SER A 349 15.14 7.40 -27.57
CA SER A 349 14.28 7.29 -26.39
C SER A 349 14.83 8.08 -25.19
N ARG A 350 13.94 8.83 -24.50
CA ARG A 350 14.28 9.58 -23.28
C ARG A 350 14.44 8.67 -22.06
N LEU A 351 13.79 7.50 -22.07
CA LEU A 351 13.85 6.52 -21.01
C LEU A 351 15.18 5.75 -21.05
N LYS A 352 15.92 5.69 -19.94
CA LYS A 352 17.20 4.99 -19.81
C LYS A 352 17.11 3.85 -18.80
N GLY A 353 17.72 2.71 -19.14
CA GLY A 353 17.63 1.48 -18.35
C GLY A 353 16.23 0.87 -18.36
N SER A 354 15.88 0.19 -17.26
CA SER A 354 14.57 -0.42 -17.06
C SER A 354 13.58 0.57 -16.44
N ALA A 355 12.36 0.64 -16.97
CA ALA A 355 11.27 1.38 -16.34
C ALA A 355 10.93 0.79 -14.97
N ASN A 356 10.62 1.65 -13.99
CA ASN A 356 10.09 1.23 -12.69
C ASN A 356 8.63 1.65 -12.52
N LEU A 357 8.07 2.45 -13.42
CA LEU A 357 6.66 2.84 -13.43
C LEU A 357 6.04 2.56 -14.80
N LEU A 358 5.03 1.69 -14.82
CA LEU A 358 4.27 1.35 -16.02
C LEU A 358 2.90 2.02 -15.95
N ILE A 359 2.63 2.88 -16.93
CA ILE A 359 1.32 3.46 -17.17
C ILE A 359 0.62 2.59 -18.21
N MET A 360 -0.49 2.01 -17.79
CA MET A 360 -1.21 0.95 -18.48
C MET A 360 -2.37 1.54 -19.29
N PRO A 361 -2.70 0.96 -20.45
CA PRO A 361 -3.70 1.53 -21.35
C PRO A 361 -5.15 1.28 -20.91
N SER A 362 -5.36 0.36 -19.96
CA SER A 362 -6.67 0.01 -19.39
C SER A 362 -6.52 -0.69 -18.03
N VAL A 363 -7.60 -0.71 -17.24
CA VAL A 363 -7.67 -1.45 -15.97
C VAL A 363 -7.48 -2.95 -16.17
N ASP A 364 -8.04 -3.54 -17.25
CA ASP A 364 -7.84 -4.97 -17.54
C ASP A 364 -6.36 -5.30 -17.73
N ALA A 365 -5.65 -4.52 -18.54
CA ALA A 365 -4.22 -4.73 -18.79
C ALA A 365 -3.42 -4.61 -17.50
N ALA A 366 -3.73 -3.61 -16.67
CA ALA A 366 -3.06 -3.37 -15.40
C ALA A 366 -3.33 -4.48 -14.38
N ASN A 367 -4.59 -4.88 -14.22
CA ASN A 367 -5.02 -5.86 -13.23
C ASN A 367 -4.49 -7.27 -13.57
N ILE A 368 -4.56 -7.67 -14.84
CA ILE A 368 -4.02 -8.95 -15.32
C ILE A 368 -2.51 -8.98 -15.12
N ALA A 369 -1.77 -7.95 -15.56
CA ALA A 369 -0.32 -7.89 -15.41
C ALA A 369 0.09 -7.92 -13.93
N HIS A 370 -0.57 -7.14 -13.08
CA HIS A 370 -0.32 -7.12 -11.64
C HIS A 370 -0.47 -8.51 -11.01
N ASN A 371 -1.60 -9.19 -11.26
CA ASN A 371 -1.87 -10.48 -10.65
C ASN A 371 -0.93 -11.57 -11.17
N LEU A 372 -0.61 -11.58 -12.47
CA LEU A 372 0.37 -12.51 -13.04
C LEU A 372 1.76 -12.31 -12.41
N LEU A 373 2.24 -11.08 -12.33
CA LEU A 373 3.55 -10.76 -11.74
C LEU A 373 3.59 -11.03 -10.24
N LYS A 374 2.50 -10.77 -9.52
CA LYS A 374 2.37 -11.09 -8.09
C LYS A 374 2.54 -12.58 -7.83
N ILE A 375 1.87 -13.43 -8.60
CA ILE A 375 1.87 -14.88 -8.40
C ILE A 375 3.14 -15.53 -8.96
N LEU A 376 3.52 -15.22 -10.20
CA LEU A 376 4.65 -15.86 -10.88
C LEU A 376 6.00 -15.24 -10.49
N GLY A 377 6.03 -13.93 -10.25
CA GLY A 377 7.24 -13.20 -9.87
C GLY A 377 7.55 -13.24 -8.37
N GLY A 378 6.69 -13.85 -7.55
CA GLY A 378 6.84 -13.93 -6.09
C GLY A 378 6.86 -12.55 -5.40
N GLY A 379 6.27 -11.54 -6.04
CA GLY A 379 6.38 -10.15 -5.61
C GLY A 379 5.49 -9.82 -4.41
N VAL A 380 5.98 -8.96 -3.52
CA VAL A 380 5.14 -8.38 -2.46
C VAL A 380 4.38 -7.19 -3.02
N SER A 381 3.05 -7.26 -2.98
CA SER A 381 2.17 -6.16 -3.40
C SER A 381 1.99 -5.14 -2.27
N ILE A 382 2.11 -3.86 -2.63
CA ILE A 382 1.77 -2.70 -1.82
C ILE A 382 0.73 -1.91 -2.59
N GLY A 383 -0.41 -1.65 -1.95
CA GLY A 383 -1.55 -0.99 -2.56
C GLY A 383 -2.78 -1.89 -2.72
N PRO A 384 -3.77 -1.44 -3.51
CA PRO A 384 -3.70 -0.23 -4.34
C PRO A 384 -3.63 1.06 -3.53
N MET A 385 -2.82 2.01 -3.99
CA MET A 385 -2.70 3.37 -3.45
C MET A 385 -3.58 4.27 -4.32
N LEU A 386 -4.63 4.84 -3.72
CA LEU A 386 -5.48 5.81 -4.41
C LEU A 386 -4.72 7.13 -4.58
N LEU A 387 -4.59 7.57 -5.82
CA LEU A 387 -4.01 8.83 -6.23
C LEU A 387 -5.10 9.83 -6.58
N GLY A 388 -4.79 11.13 -6.40
CA GLY A 388 -5.66 12.22 -6.82
C GLY A 388 -6.75 12.63 -5.82
N ALA A 389 -6.82 12.00 -4.65
CA ALA A 389 -7.74 12.41 -3.59
C ALA A 389 -7.28 13.69 -2.87
N ALA A 390 -8.24 14.55 -2.49
CA ALA A 390 -7.96 15.81 -1.78
C ALA A 390 -7.36 15.60 -0.38
N ARG A 391 -7.48 14.39 0.18
CA ARG A 391 -6.89 13.97 1.44
C ARG A 391 -6.40 12.54 1.29
N ALA A 392 -5.44 12.13 2.12
CA ALA A 392 -4.87 10.79 2.15
C ALA A 392 -5.95 9.74 2.48
N ALA A 393 -6.60 9.22 1.43
CA ALA A 393 -7.66 8.23 1.53
C ALA A 393 -7.32 7.10 0.57
N HIS A 394 -7.10 5.90 1.10
CA HIS A 394 -6.73 4.75 0.28
C HIS A 394 -7.76 3.62 0.40
N VAL A 395 -8.06 3.03 -0.75
CA VAL A 395 -8.87 1.82 -0.88
C VAL A 395 -7.93 0.67 -1.15
N VAL A 396 -7.82 -0.27 -0.21
CA VAL A 396 -7.10 -1.52 -0.42
C VAL A 396 -8.02 -2.59 -1.03
N SER A 397 -7.47 -3.74 -1.41
CA SER A 397 -8.28 -4.86 -1.88
C SER A 397 -8.58 -5.89 -0.79
N GLN A 398 -9.61 -6.70 -0.97
CA GLN A 398 -9.90 -7.85 -0.11
C GLN A 398 -8.76 -8.89 -0.07
N SER A 399 -7.89 -8.91 -1.07
CA SER A 399 -6.73 -9.81 -1.12
C SER A 399 -5.52 -9.29 -0.33
N THR A 400 -5.62 -8.09 0.25
CA THR A 400 -4.52 -7.45 0.98
C THR A 400 -4.21 -8.23 2.25
N THR A 401 -2.92 -8.56 2.43
CA THR A 401 -2.42 -9.29 3.59
C THR A 401 -2.21 -8.35 4.78
N VAL A 402 -2.01 -8.89 5.99
CA VAL A 402 -1.63 -8.08 7.16
C VAL A 402 -0.39 -7.23 6.88
N ARG A 403 0.62 -7.83 6.23
CA ARG A 403 1.84 -7.11 5.84
C ARG A 403 1.55 -6.01 4.81
N GLY A 404 0.68 -6.28 3.84
CA GLY A 404 0.23 -5.26 2.88
C GLY A 404 -0.47 -4.09 3.58
N LEU A 405 -1.32 -4.35 4.57
CA LEU A 405 -1.96 -3.32 5.38
C LEU A 405 -0.94 -2.50 6.17
N VAL A 406 0.05 -3.14 6.82
CA VAL A 406 1.11 -2.42 7.54
C VAL A 406 1.92 -1.52 6.60
N ASN A 407 2.22 -1.97 5.38
CA ASN A 407 2.87 -1.13 4.38
C ASN A 407 1.99 0.05 3.98
N MET A 408 0.69 -0.17 3.78
CA MET A 408 -0.26 0.90 3.46
C MET A 408 -0.43 1.91 4.60
N ILE A 409 -0.35 1.45 5.85
CA ILE A 409 -0.31 2.33 7.03
C ILE A 409 0.93 3.22 6.98
N ALA A 410 2.10 2.65 6.67
CA ALA A 410 3.33 3.42 6.54
C ALA A 410 3.22 4.44 5.41
N VAL A 411 2.70 4.05 4.23
CA VAL A 411 2.45 4.98 3.10
C VAL A 411 1.54 6.12 3.55
N ALA A 412 0.35 5.80 4.06
CA ALA A 412 -0.64 6.78 4.51
C ALA A 412 -0.13 7.70 5.63
N SER A 413 0.71 7.19 6.54
CA SER A 413 1.30 7.98 7.62
C SER A 413 2.45 8.87 7.13
N SER A 414 3.19 8.44 6.12
CA SER A 414 4.30 9.19 5.54
C SER A 414 3.84 10.34 4.64
N GLN A 415 2.60 10.27 4.12
CA GLN A 415 2.04 11.31 3.29
C GLN A 415 1.84 12.57 4.12
N SER A 416 2.55 13.62 3.72
CA SER A 416 2.45 14.93 4.35
C SER A 416 1.24 15.65 3.78
N ARG A 417 0.53 16.41 4.62
CA ARG A 417 -0.35 17.46 4.11
C ARG A 417 0.58 18.46 3.42
N GLU A 418 0.50 18.59 2.10
CA GLU A 418 0.73 19.90 1.54
C GLU A 418 -0.39 20.77 2.12
N GLU A 419 -0.04 21.63 3.06
CA GLU A 419 -0.88 22.75 3.44
C GLU A 419 -1.04 23.59 2.17
N THR A 420 -2.05 23.26 1.36
CA THR A 420 -2.66 24.24 0.46
C THR A 420 -2.98 25.43 1.35
N GLY A 421 -2.22 26.50 1.16
CA GLY A 421 -2.38 27.74 1.89
C GLY A 421 -3.84 28.15 1.93
N GLU A 422 -4.21 28.74 3.06
CA GLU A 422 -5.42 29.50 3.29
C GLU A 422 -6.08 30.00 2.00
N MET A 423 -7.22 29.41 1.64
CA MET A 423 -8.31 30.20 1.08
C MET A 423 -9.34 30.35 2.20
N GLN A 424 -9.06 31.33 3.06
CA GLN A 424 -10.15 32.13 3.61
C GLN A 424 -10.78 32.86 2.43
N ASP A 425 -12.04 32.53 2.15
CA ASP A 425 -13.11 33.47 1.81
C ASP A 425 -14.46 32.80 2.06
#